data_AF-A0A7Y4DET4-F1
#
_entry.id   AF-A0A7Y4DET4-F1
#
_cell.length_a   1.000
_cell.length_b   1.000
_cell.length_c   1.000
_cell.angle_alpha   90.00
_cell.angle_beta   90.00
_cell.angle_gamma   90.00
#
_symmetry.space_group_name_H-M   'P 1'
#
loop_
_entity.id
_entity.type
_entity.pdbx_description
1 polymer ?
#
loop_
_entity_poly.entity_id
_entity_poly.type
_entity_poly.pdbx_seq_one_letter_code
_entity_poly.pdbx_strand_id
1 'polypeptide(L)'
;MIISLRSLSYEELKSKLSKDDKIVLWTCNTCIKFCGIGGFDKLVTLEKLLKSDGYNVIGKELVSIACMYSLAEQHKNDPKKREMFNEATTIITLTCEDGYINTCNVFKDKKVIGIAKTLGIGNFSMDRGPILTHPFESTGLEQTNEGYTFPEVASKLNLYPTFFDAEAPVKENEEEFVEVTINNKKYKAKEGETLLKFCEDNGIFIPHLCYEEDLTSEGACRLCLVKVKGERGLVPSCCTKITKGMEVITEDDELNHYRKVILELLLSRGEHNCLYCSKGNPCIAGSCELQDLVRKFGIESTPYEIEEPKKVDKSSPMLKYDPNKCILCGRCIRACEEIAAQNNLGFINRGSKTVVAAGANKEFDQSACVTCLACVFACPTGAITEKITHYSGDNWEETEIRQS
;
A
#
# COMPACT_ATOMS: atom_id res chain seq x y z
N MET A 1 -3.47 -7.99 18.72
CA MET A 1 -3.84 -8.40 17.34
C MET A 1 -4.56 -9.74 17.39
N ILE A 2 -5.60 -9.97 16.60
CA ILE A 2 -6.22 -11.32 16.51
C ILE A 2 -5.25 -12.24 15.77
N ILE A 3 -4.98 -13.41 16.35
CA ILE A 3 -4.19 -14.46 15.71
C ILE A 3 -5.13 -15.51 15.12
N SER A 4 -4.95 -15.81 13.84
CA SER A 4 -5.68 -16.86 13.15
C SER A 4 -4.71 -17.68 12.32
N LEU A 5 -4.92 -18.99 12.29
CA LEU A 5 -4.18 -19.91 11.42
C LEU A 5 -5.13 -20.53 10.40
N ARG A 6 -4.58 -21.04 9.31
CA ARG A 6 -5.40 -21.66 8.28
C ARG A 6 -5.95 -23.00 8.79
N SER A 7 -7.23 -23.22 8.53
CA SER A 7 -8.00 -24.36 9.05
C SER A 7 -8.20 -25.49 8.04
N LEU A 8 -7.74 -25.32 6.81
CA LEU A 8 -7.94 -26.28 5.72
C LEU A 8 -6.78 -26.22 4.72
N SER A 9 -6.39 -27.37 4.19
CA SER A 9 -5.44 -27.55 3.08
C SER A 9 -5.95 -26.97 1.77
N TYR A 10 -5.05 -26.75 0.80
CA TYR A 10 -5.48 -26.31 -0.54
C TYR A 10 -6.39 -27.34 -1.23
N GLU A 11 -6.13 -28.63 -1.04
CA GLU A 11 -7.00 -29.70 -1.55
C GLU A 11 -8.38 -29.72 -0.88
N GLU A 12 -8.44 -29.48 0.43
CA GLU A 12 -9.71 -29.35 1.14
C GLU A 12 -10.50 -28.12 0.67
N LEU A 13 -9.84 -27.01 0.36
CA LEU A 13 -10.49 -25.85 -0.26
C LEU A 13 -11.11 -26.25 -1.61
N LYS A 14 -10.34 -26.92 -2.47
CA LYS A 14 -10.79 -27.35 -3.80
C LYS A 14 -11.94 -28.33 -3.73
N SER A 15 -11.96 -29.26 -2.79
CA SER A 15 -13.09 -30.19 -2.60
C SER A 15 -14.40 -29.48 -2.26
N LYS A 16 -14.34 -28.24 -1.77
CA LYS A 16 -15.50 -27.38 -1.50
C LYS A 16 -15.90 -26.52 -2.70
N LEU A 17 -15.25 -26.62 -3.87
CA LEU A 17 -15.52 -25.77 -5.04
C LEU A 17 -16.01 -26.60 -6.24
N SER A 18 -16.83 -25.97 -7.08
CA SER A 18 -17.19 -26.48 -8.42
C SER A 18 -16.50 -25.65 -9.51
N LYS A 19 -16.29 -26.23 -10.69
CA LYS A 19 -15.76 -25.51 -11.86
C LYS A 19 -16.73 -24.47 -12.42
N ASP A 20 -18.02 -24.65 -12.17
CA ASP A 20 -19.07 -23.72 -12.55
C ASP A 20 -19.24 -22.55 -11.56
N ASP A 21 -18.55 -22.59 -10.41
CA ASP A 21 -18.63 -21.52 -9.42
C ASP A 21 -18.05 -20.22 -9.98
N LYS A 22 -18.82 -19.13 -9.89
CA LYS A 22 -18.34 -17.76 -10.09
C LYS A 22 -17.79 -17.26 -8.76
N ILE A 23 -16.47 -17.35 -8.61
CA ILE A 23 -15.78 -17.12 -7.33
C ILE A 23 -15.39 -15.66 -7.19
N VAL A 24 -15.74 -15.06 -6.05
CA VAL A 24 -15.17 -13.80 -5.58
C VAL A 24 -14.29 -14.08 -4.37
N LEU A 25 -13.06 -13.55 -4.40
CA LEU A 25 -12.18 -13.61 -3.25
C LEU A 25 -12.36 -12.37 -2.38
N TRP A 26 -12.54 -12.55 -1.08
CA TRP A 26 -12.84 -11.49 -0.12
C TRP A 26 -11.83 -11.53 1.01
N THR A 27 -11.06 -10.47 1.22
CA THR A 27 -9.96 -10.47 2.20
C THR A 27 -10.01 -9.27 3.13
N CYS A 28 -9.30 -9.37 4.26
CA CYS A 28 -9.12 -8.30 5.23
C CYS A 28 -7.66 -7.84 5.28
N ASN A 29 -7.39 -6.53 5.38
CA ASN A 29 -6.03 -5.98 5.37
C ASN A 29 -5.42 -5.68 6.76
N THR A 30 -6.06 -6.12 7.85
CA THR A 30 -5.62 -5.81 9.23
C THR A 30 -4.95 -7.02 9.90
N CYS A 31 -5.50 -7.57 10.99
CA CYS A 31 -4.84 -8.60 11.81
C CYS A 31 -4.46 -9.86 11.00
N ILE A 32 -5.33 -10.26 10.08
CA ILE A 32 -5.14 -11.48 9.28
C ILE A 32 -4.02 -11.34 8.24
N LYS A 33 -3.66 -10.12 7.83
CA LYS A 33 -2.51 -9.84 6.95
C LYS A 33 -1.22 -10.20 7.67
N PHE A 34 -1.08 -9.74 8.91
CA PHE A 34 0.08 -10.07 9.76
C PHE A 34 0.13 -11.56 10.11
N CYS A 35 -1.01 -12.26 10.08
CA CYS A 35 -1.02 -13.71 10.21
C CYS A 35 -0.62 -14.46 8.92
N GLY A 36 -0.28 -13.75 7.85
CA GLY A 36 0.11 -14.33 6.56
C GLY A 36 -1.02 -14.99 5.78
N ILE A 37 -2.28 -14.72 6.12
CA ILE A 37 -3.47 -15.35 5.49
C ILE A 37 -4.24 -14.36 4.62
N GLY A 38 -4.38 -13.10 5.06
CA GLY A 38 -5.11 -12.06 4.34
C GLY A 38 -4.21 -11.00 3.73
N GLY A 39 -4.80 -9.86 3.39
CA GLY A 39 -4.15 -8.79 2.63
C GLY A 39 -4.17 -9.02 1.11
N PHE A 40 -3.67 -8.02 0.38
CA PHE A 40 -3.71 -8.01 -1.09
C PHE A 40 -2.81 -9.08 -1.72
N ASP A 41 -1.63 -9.33 -1.16
CA ASP A 41 -0.70 -10.31 -1.73
C ASP A 41 -1.28 -11.73 -1.69
N LYS A 42 -1.83 -12.14 -0.55
CA LYS A 42 -2.44 -13.47 -0.39
C LYS A 42 -3.72 -13.62 -1.22
N LEU A 43 -4.46 -12.54 -1.41
CA LEU A 43 -5.60 -12.47 -2.32
C LEU A 43 -5.17 -12.75 -3.77
N VAL A 44 -4.11 -12.09 -4.26
CA VAL A 44 -3.56 -12.30 -5.61
C VAL A 44 -2.97 -13.69 -5.76
N THR A 45 -2.27 -14.19 -4.75
CA THR A 45 -1.71 -15.55 -4.77
C THR A 45 -2.79 -16.61 -4.90
N LEU A 46 -3.87 -16.53 -4.10
CA LEU A 46 -4.96 -17.52 -4.19
C LEU A 46 -5.71 -17.43 -5.52
N GLU A 47 -5.90 -16.22 -6.06
CA GLU A 47 -6.48 -16.06 -7.41
C GLU A 47 -5.67 -16.82 -8.46
N LYS A 48 -4.34 -16.66 -8.44
CA LYS A 48 -3.44 -17.34 -9.38
C LYS A 48 -3.56 -18.86 -9.26
N LEU A 49 -3.52 -19.40 -8.03
CA LEU A 49 -3.64 -20.84 -7.77
C LEU A 49 -4.99 -21.39 -8.27
N LEU A 50 -6.09 -20.71 -7.98
CA LEU A 50 -7.41 -21.15 -8.41
C LEU A 50 -7.57 -21.07 -9.94
N LYS A 51 -7.10 -19.99 -10.57
CA LYS A 51 -7.14 -19.84 -12.03
C LYS A 51 -6.25 -20.88 -12.72
N SER A 52 -5.05 -21.17 -12.20
CA SER A 52 -4.16 -22.20 -12.79
C SER A 52 -4.75 -23.60 -12.73
N ASP A 53 -5.56 -23.87 -11.70
CA ASP A 53 -6.30 -25.13 -11.59
C ASP A 53 -7.60 -25.13 -12.42
N GLY A 54 -7.95 -24.02 -13.09
CA GLY A 54 -9.10 -23.89 -13.97
C GLY A 54 -10.40 -23.49 -13.28
N TYR A 55 -10.35 -22.86 -12.10
CA TYR A 55 -11.54 -22.29 -11.46
C TYR A 55 -11.83 -20.87 -11.95
N ASN A 56 -13.11 -20.50 -11.99
CA ASN A 56 -13.56 -19.21 -12.49
C ASN A 56 -13.61 -18.14 -11.39
N VAL A 57 -12.48 -17.49 -11.14
CA VAL A 57 -12.41 -16.31 -10.24
C VAL A 57 -12.77 -15.05 -11.03
N ILE A 58 -13.96 -14.52 -10.78
CA ILE A 58 -14.53 -13.36 -11.48
C ILE A 58 -14.13 -12.03 -10.84
N GLY A 59 -13.64 -12.04 -9.60
CA GLY A 59 -13.32 -10.81 -8.90
C GLY A 59 -12.65 -10.99 -7.54
N LYS A 60 -12.19 -9.86 -7.01
CA LYS A 60 -11.42 -9.75 -5.78
C LYS A 60 -11.84 -8.50 -5.04
N GLU A 61 -11.98 -8.60 -3.73
CA GLU A 61 -12.28 -7.46 -2.87
C GLU A 61 -11.41 -7.48 -1.62
N LEU A 62 -10.80 -6.32 -1.33
CA LEU A 62 -10.05 -6.05 -0.11
C LEU A 62 -10.88 -5.12 0.77
N VAL A 63 -11.27 -5.60 1.94
CA VAL A 63 -11.89 -4.79 2.99
C VAL A 63 -10.84 -4.45 4.03
N SER A 64 -10.79 -3.21 4.50
CA SER A 64 -9.82 -2.80 5.52
C SER A 64 -10.00 -3.61 6.80
N ILE A 65 -11.24 -3.68 7.31
CA ILE A 65 -11.59 -4.37 8.56
C ILE A 65 -12.85 -5.23 8.34
N ALA A 66 -12.68 -6.49 7.95
CA ALA A 66 -13.82 -7.37 7.68
C ALA A 66 -14.68 -7.73 8.91
N CYS A 67 -14.14 -7.61 10.13
CA CYS A 67 -14.92 -7.81 11.36
C CYS A 67 -15.85 -6.63 11.69
N MET A 68 -15.80 -5.52 10.94
CA MET A 68 -16.81 -4.45 11.00
C MET A 68 -17.93 -4.69 9.99
N TYR A 69 -19.10 -5.06 10.49
CA TYR A 69 -20.28 -5.37 9.66
C TYR A 69 -20.67 -4.22 8.74
N SER A 70 -20.71 -2.98 9.25
CA SER A 70 -21.07 -1.78 8.47
C SER A 70 -20.16 -1.57 7.26
N LEU A 71 -18.86 -1.83 7.42
CA LEU A 71 -17.89 -1.70 6.33
C LEU A 71 -18.10 -2.81 5.28
N ALA A 72 -18.34 -4.05 5.70
CA ALA A 72 -18.67 -5.14 4.79
C ALA A 72 -19.95 -4.84 3.98
N GLU A 73 -20.98 -4.26 4.60
CA GLU A 73 -22.18 -3.79 3.90
C GLU A 73 -21.91 -2.67 2.91
N GLN A 74 -21.07 -1.69 3.27
CA GLN A 74 -20.69 -0.60 2.36
C GLN A 74 -20.02 -1.15 1.10
N HIS A 75 -19.08 -2.10 1.24
CA HIS A 75 -18.40 -2.72 0.10
C HIS A 75 -19.35 -3.51 -0.80
N LYS A 76 -20.31 -4.27 -0.23
CA LYS A 76 -21.35 -4.95 -1.01
C LYS A 76 -22.22 -3.97 -1.81
N ASN A 77 -22.54 -2.82 -1.22
CA ASN A 77 -23.45 -1.82 -1.78
C ASN A 77 -22.76 -0.79 -2.69
N ASP A 78 -21.42 -0.83 -2.83
CA ASP A 78 -20.69 0.06 -3.73
C ASP A 78 -21.18 -0.13 -5.18
N PRO A 79 -21.70 0.93 -5.84
CA PRO A 79 -22.22 0.86 -7.20
C PRO A 79 -21.23 0.29 -8.22
N LYS A 80 -19.92 0.49 -8.02
CA LYS A 80 -18.87 -0.01 -8.94
C LYS A 80 -18.63 -1.51 -8.81
N LYS A 81 -18.99 -2.10 -7.67
CA LYS A 81 -18.65 -3.48 -7.31
C LYS A 81 -19.87 -4.39 -7.21
N ARG A 82 -21.06 -3.81 -7.08
CA ARG A 82 -22.32 -4.54 -6.88
C ARG A 82 -22.59 -5.61 -7.94
N GLU A 83 -22.27 -5.35 -9.20
CA GLU A 83 -22.47 -6.29 -10.29
C GLU A 83 -21.64 -7.58 -10.11
N MET A 84 -20.37 -7.44 -9.76
CA MET A 84 -19.48 -8.57 -9.45
C MET A 84 -20.04 -9.45 -8.33
N PHE A 85 -20.55 -8.85 -7.25
CA PHE A 85 -21.15 -9.61 -6.14
C PHE A 85 -22.49 -10.25 -6.49
N ASN A 86 -23.29 -9.61 -7.34
CA ASN A 86 -24.55 -10.19 -7.81
C ASN A 86 -24.31 -11.45 -8.64
N GLU A 87 -23.29 -11.42 -9.49
CA GLU A 87 -22.89 -12.55 -10.33
C GLU A 87 -22.22 -13.70 -9.55
N ALA A 88 -21.58 -13.40 -8.42
CA ALA A 88 -20.89 -14.39 -7.63
C ALA A 88 -21.85 -15.49 -7.14
N THR A 89 -21.42 -16.75 -7.22
CA THR A 89 -22.10 -17.89 -6.58
C THR A 89 -21.42 -18.26 -5.26
N THR A 90 -20.09 -18.10 -5.22
CA THR A 90 -19.24 -18.50 -4.09
C THR A 90 -18.31 -17.36 -3.69
N ILE A 91 -18.17 -17.15 -2.38
CA ILE A 91 -17.23 -16.19 -1.79
C ILE A 91 -16.23 -16.95 -0.93
N ILE A 92 -14.94 -16.81 -1.23
CA ILE A 92 -13.87 -17.36 -0.40
C ILE A 92 -13.30 -16.25 0.46
N THR A 93 -13.34 -16.41 1.79
CA THR A 93 -12.98 -15.36 2.73
C THR A 93 -11.60 -15.61 3.34
N LEU A 94 -10.66 -14.72 3.06
CA LEU A 94 -9.31 -14.64 3.64
C LEU A 94 -9.32 -13.73 4.87
N THR A 95 -10.18 -14.05 5.84
CA THR A 95 -10.45 -13.23 7.03
C THR A 95 -10.34 -14.09 8.29
N CYS A 96 -10.33 -13.46 9.47
CA CYS A 96 -10.60 -14.17 10.73
C CYS A 96 -12.06 -14.68 10.79
N GLU A 97 -12.40 -15.46 11.82
CA GLU A 97 -13.75 -16.03 11.98
C GLU A 97 -14.83 -14.95 12.11
N ASP A 98 -14.56 -13.85 12.82
CA ASP A 98 -15.50 -12.71 12.89
C ASP A 98 -15.77 -12.10 11.50
N GLY A 99 -14.71 -11.97 10.68
CA GLY A 99 -14.85 -11.49 9.31
C GLY A 99 -15.63 -12.46 8.42
N TYR A 100 -15.44 -13.77 8.63
CA TYR A 100 -16.20 -14.81 7.94
C TYR A 100 -17.69 -14.75 8.32
N ILE A 101 -18.00 -14.64 9.61
CA ILE A 101 -19.37 -14.51 10.13
C ILE A 101 -20.06 -13.28 9.53
N ASN A 102 -19.38 -12.12 9.50
CA ASN A 102 -19.92 -10.93 8.87
C ASN A 102 -20.15 -11.13 7.37
N THR A 103 -19.22 -11.80 6.67
CA THR A 103 -19.38 -12.09 5.25
C THR A 103 -20.61 -12.99 5.02
N CYS A 104 -20.84 -14.01 5.84
CA CYS A 104 -22.07 -14.81 5.80
C CYS A 104 -23.33 -13.97 6.04
N ASN A 105 -23.30 -13.03 6.98
CA ASN A 105 -24.42 -12.15 7.28
C ASN A 105 -24.72 -11.17 6.14
N VAL A 106 -23.68 -10.69 5.46
CA VAL A 106 -23.78 -9.75 4.32
C VAL A 106 -24.20 -10.47 3.04
N PHE A 107 -23.72 -11.70 2.81
CA PHE A 107 -23.96 -12.48 1.59
C PHE A 107 -24.78 -13.75 1.87
N LYS A 108 -25.98 -13.58 2.45
CA LYS A 108 -26.87 -14.67 2.86
C LYS A 108 -27.29 -15.61 1.72
N ASP A 109 -27.29 -15.12 0.49
CA ASP A 109 -27.69 -15.85 -0.71
C ASP A 109 -26.52 -16.56 -1.40
N LYS A 110 -25.29 -16.42 -0.88
CA LYS A 110 -24.07 -16.97 -1.49
C LYS A 110 -23.48 -18.09 -0.63
N LYS A 111 -22.75 -18.98 -1.29
CA LYS A 111 -21.92 -19.97 -0.59
C LYS A 111 -20.65 -19.29 -0.10
N VAL A 112 -20.49 -19.14 1.21
CA VAL A 112 -19.30 -18.51 1.81
C VAL A 112 -18.38 -19.57 2.40
N ILE A 113 -17.09 -19.51 2.07
CA ILE A 113 -16.07 -20.45 2.52
C ILE A 113 -15.01 -19.70 3.35
N GLY A 114 -14.98 -19.96 4.65
CA GLY A 114 -13.91 -19.52 5.55
C GLY A 114 -12.70 -20.46 5.51
N ILE A 115 -11.49 -19.90 5.58
CA ILE A 115 -10.23 -20.67 5.52
C ILE A 115 -9.40 -20.61 6.80
N ALA A 116 -9.81 -19.82 7.78
CA ALA A 116 -9.03 -19.55 8.98
C ALA A 116 -9.81 -19.92 10.24
N LYS A 117 -9.06 -20.37 11.25
CA LYS A 117 -9.54 -20.57 12.61
C LYS A 117 -8.88 -19.52 13.50
N THR A 118 -9.69 -18.79 14.25
CA THR A 118 -9.21 -17.76 15.17
C THR A 118 -8.85 -18.39 16.51
N LEU A 119 -7.65 -18.08 17.00
CA LEU A 119 -7.04 -18.81 18.11
C LEU A 119 -6.90 -17.97 19.37
N GLY A 120 -6.99 -16.65 19.25
CA GLY A 120 -6.90 -15.74 20.38
C GLY A 120 -6.23 -14.42 20.04
N ILE A 121 -5.65 -13.78 21.06
CA ILE A 121 -4.96 -12.50 20.94
C ILE A 121 -3.45 -12.74 21.02
N GLY A 122 -2.73 -12.04 20.16
CA GLY A 122 -1.29 -12.09 20.08
C GLY A 122 -0.64 -10.73 19.90
N ASN A 123 0.68 -10.75 20.00
CA ASN A 123 1.58 -9.62 19.84
C ASN A 123 2.55 -9.88 18.68
N PHE A 124 3.29 -8.85 18.29
CA PHE A 124 4.38 -8.97 17.33
C PHE A 124 5.71 -8.86 18.08
N SER A 125 6.61 -9.81 17.86
CA SER A 125 7.99 -9.77 18.36
C SER A 125 8.95 -9.55 17.19
N MET A 126 9.98 -8.75 17.40
CA MET A 126 10.93 -8.36 16.34
C MET A 126 11.75 -9.56 15.83
N ASP A 127 12.01 -10.54 16.70
CA ASP A 127 12.82 -11.72 16.48
C ASP A 127 12.02 -12.92 15.95
N ARG A 128 10.76 -13.07 16.37
CA ARG A 128 9.93 -14.25 16.07
C ARG A 128 8.67 -13.94 15.25
N GLY A 129 8.42 -12.66 14.96
CA GLY A 129 7.23 -12.21 14.24
C GLY A 129 5.96 -12.31 15.09
N PRO A 130 4.79 -12.60 14.49
CA PRO A 130 3.54 -12.70 15.21
C PRO A 130 3.50 -13.94 16.13
N ILE A 131 3.14 -13.73 17.39
CA ILE A 131 3.08 -14.76 18.43
C ILE A 131 1.72 -14.76 19.15
N LEU A 132 1.22 -15.94 19.52
CA LEU A 132 -0.02 -16.11 20.27
C LEU A 132 0.27 -16.07 21.78
N THR A 133 -0.18 -15.02 22.47
CA THR A 133 0.08 -14.83 23.91
C THR A 133 -1.13 -15.15 24.78
N HIS A 134 -2.34 -14.89 24.27
CA HIS A 134 -3.62 -15.10 24.95
C HIS A 134 -4.50 -16.02 24.09
N PRO A 135 -4.23 -17.33 24.07
CA PRO A 135 -5.09 -18.31 23.40
C PRO A 135 -6.52 -18.29 23.97
N PHE A 136 -7.51 -18.56 23.12
CA PHE A 136 -8.87 -18.82 23.55
C PHE A 136 -8.97 -20.17 24.25
N GLU A 137 -9.92 -20.30 25.18
CA GLU A 137 -10.17 -21.54 25.94
C GLU A 137 -10.36 -22.76 25.03
N SER A 138 -11.01 -22.56 23.87
CA SER A 138 -11.27 -23.59 22.87
C SER A 138 -10.01 -24.18 22.23
N THR A 139 -8.84 -23.57 22.43
CA THR A 139 -7.55 -24.09 21.93
C THR A 139 -6.89 -25.05 22.93
N GLY A 140 -7.26 -25.02 24.20
CA GLY A 140 -6.60 -25.82 25.24
C GLY A 140 -5.13 -25.43 25.53
N LEU A 141 -4.68 -24.27 25.04
CA LEU A 141 -3.36 -23.72 25.33
C LEU A 141 -3.41 -22.78 26.54
N GLU A 142 -2.37 -22.78 27.35
CA GLU A 142 -2.24 -21.86 28.48
C GLU A 142 -1.71 -20.50 28.03
N GLN A 143 -2.05 -19.44 28.76
CA GLN A 143 -1.52 -18.11 28.50
C GLN A 143 -0.02 -18.05 28.81
N THR A 144 0.75 -17.38 27.95
CA THR A 144 2.20 -17.24 28.13
C THR A 144 2.68 -15.85 27.70
N ASN A 145 3.62 -15.30 28.48
CA ASN A 145 4.28 -14.03 28.17
C ASN A 145 5.23 -14.13 26.98
N GLU A 146 5.87 -15.29 26.79
CA GLU A 146 6.76 -15.51 25.65
C GLU A 146 5.99 -15.69 24.34
N GLY A 147 4.74 -16.14 24.40
CA GLY A 147 3.89 -16.41 23.25
C GLY A 147 4.33 -17.64 22.45
N TYR A 148 3.35 -18.30 21.83
CA TYR A 148 3.60 -19.43 20.93
C TYR A 148 3.82 -18.94 19.49
N THR A 149 4.77 -19.56 18.80
CA THR A 149 4.98 -19.31 17.37
C THR A 149 3.93 -20.02 16.52
N PHE A 150 3.71 -19.57 15.29
CA PHE A 150 2.71 -20.19 14.41
C PHE A 150 2.98 -21.68 14.13
N PRO A 151 4.22 -22.13 13.85
CA PRO A 151 4.51 -23.55 13.70
C PRO A 151 4.19 -24.38 14.96
N GLU A 152 4.47 -23.86 16.15
CA GLU A 152 4.15 -24.54 17.42
C GLU A 152 2.64 -24.71 17.60
N VAL A 153 1.89 -23.64 17.38
CA VAL A 153 0.42 -23.66 17.51
C VAL A 153 -0.21 -24.55 16.45
N ALA A 154 0.28 -24.48 15.20
CA ALA A 154 -0.18 -25.30 14.10
C ALA A 154 -0.01 -26.80 14.40
N SER A 155 1.16 -27.21 14.88
CA SER A 155 1.44 -28.61 15.27
C SER A 155 0.52 -29.09 16.39
N LYS A 156 0.29 -28.26 17.42
CA LYS A 156 -0.57 -28.61 18.57
C LYS A 156 -2.05 -28.71 18.21
N LEU A 157 -2.53 -27.85 17.30
CA LEU A 157 -3.96 -27.74 16.97
C LEU A 157 -4.35 -28.40 15.66
N ASN A 158 -3.40 -29.08 14.99
CA ASN A 158 -3.56 -29.65 13.66
C ASN A 158 -4.07 -28.63 12.64
N LEU A 159 -3.41 -27.47 12.61
CA LEU A 159 -3.68 -26.36 11.70
C LEU A 159 -2.48 -26.13 10.79
N TYR A 160 -2.63 -25.18 9.87
CA TYR A 160 -1.60 -24.87 8.91
C TYR A 160 -0.94 -23.51 9.21
N PRO A 161 0.39 -23.47 9.42
CA PRO A 161 1.10 -22.25 9.80
C PRO A 161 1.40 -21.32 8.62
N THR A 162 1.27 -21.84 7.40
CA THR A 162 1.59 -21.17 6.14
C THR A 162 0.37 -21.07 5.23
N PHE A 163 0.44 -20.17 4.27
CA PHE A 163 -0.61 -20.00 3.26
C PHE A 163 -0.55 -21.12 2.19
N PHE A 164 -1.55 -21.18 1.32
CA PHE A 164 -1.73 -22.28 0.35
C PHE A 164 -0.57 -22.46 -0.63
N ASP A 165 0.19 -21.41 -0.90
CA ASP A 165 1.39 -21.41 -1.75
C ASP A 165 2.52 -22.28 -1.19
N ALA A 166 2.53 -22.59 0.11
CA ALA A 166 3.50 -23.50 0.70
C ALA A 166 3.15 -24.99 0.54
N GLU A 167 1.91 -25.33 0.16
CA GLU A 167 1.40 -26.71 0.04
C GLU A 167 1.06 -27.12 -1.38
N ALA A 168 0.50 -26.19 -2.16
CA ALA A 168 0.33 -26.43 -3.57
C ALA A 168 1.73 -26.63 -4.15
N PRO A 169 1.96 -27.63 -5.02
CA PRO A 169 3.03 -27.48 -5.98
C PRO A 169 2.66 -26.18 -6.68
N VAL A 170 3.38 -25.10 -6.34
CA VAL A 170 3.51 -24.00 -7.25
C VAL A 170 4.01 -24.76 -8.48
N LYS A 171 3.14 -24.93 -9.49
CA LYS A 171 3.66 -24.80 -10.84
C LYS A 171 4.29 -23.44 -10.73
N GLU A 172 5.59 -23.44 -10.45
CA GLU A 172 6.44 -22.36 -10.85
C GLU A 172 5.92 -22.15 -12.27
N ASN A 173 5.13 -21.09 -12.48
CA ASN A 173 5.37 -20.33 -13.68
C ASN A 173 6.87 -20.21 -13.59
N GLU A 174 7.58 -21.01 -14.41
CA GLU A 174 9.02 -20.96 -14.53
C GLU A 174 9.29 -19.48 -14.38
N GLU A 175 9.89 -19.06 -13.26
CA GLU A 175 10.11 -17.64 -13.06
C GLU A 175 11.04 -17.34 -14.22
N GLU A 176 10.48 -16.83 -15.32
CA GLU A 176 11.16 -16.86 -16.60
C GLU A 176 12.16 -15.73 -16.43
N PHE A 177 13.32 -16.15 -15.94
CA PHE A 177 14.39 -15.25 -15.68
C PHE A 177 14.94 -14.88 -17.03
N VAL A 178 14.66 -13.65 -17.40
CA VAL A 178 15.12 -13.11 -18.66
C VAL A 178 16.44 -12.39 -18.45
N GLU A 179 17.31 -12.48 -19.45
CA GLU A 179 18.49 -11.63 -19.50
C GLU A 179 18.07 -10.23 -19.94
N VAL A 180 18.44 -9.23 -19.15
CA VAL A 180 18.29 -7.80 -19.44
C VAL A 180 19.63 -7.11 -19.36
N THR A 181 19.80 -6.02 -20.10
CA THR A 181 21.00 -5.20 -20.04
C THR A 181 20.65 -3.82 -19.51
N ILE A 182 21.23 -3.43 -18.38
CA ILE A 182 21.02 -2.11 -17.77
C ILE A 182 22.39 -1.42 -17.68
N ASN A 183 22.52 -0.24 -18.26
CA ASN A 183 23.79 0.52 -18.31
C ASN A 183 24.98 -0.34 -18.80
N ASN A 184 24.78 -1.07 -19.89
CA ASN A 184 25.75 -2.00 -20.50
C ASN A 184 26.17 -3.20 -19.62
N LYS A 185 25.50 -3.44 -18.49
CA LYS A 185 25.71 -4.62 -17.64
C LYS A 185 24.54 -5.57 -17.78
N LYS A 186 24.83 -6.87 -17.88
CA LYS A 186 23.81 -7.91 -17.97
C LYS A 186 23.32 -8.32 -16.58
N TYR A 187 22.01 -8.49 -16.46
CA TYR A 187 21.34 -8.93 -15.24
C TYR A 187 20.35 -10.04 -15.57
N LYS A 188 20.07 -10.87 -14.55
CA LYS A 188 19.04 -11.89 -14.59
C LYS A 188 17.85 -11.35 -13.78
N ALA A 189 16.74 -11.08 -14.46
CA ALA A 189 15.58 -10.43 -13.88
C ALA A 189 14.33 -11.29 -14.07
N LYS A 190 13.38 -11.18 -13.14
CA LYS A 190 12.09 -11.87 -13.25
C LYS A 190 11.24 -11.17 -14.31
N GLU A 191 10.78 -11.91 -15.32
CA GLU A 191 9.90 -11.34 -16.33
C GLU A 191 8.59 -10.82 -15.70
N GLY A 192 8.16 -9.62 -16.13
CA GLY A 192 6.97 -8.95 -15.59
C GLY A 192 7.17 -8.19 -14.27
N GLU A 193 8.36 -8.25 -13.66
CA GLU A 193 8.71 -7.39 -12.53
C GLU A 193 8.80 -5.92 -12.96
N THR A 194 8.55 -4.99 -12.03
CA THR A 194 8.67 -3.55 -12.30
C THR A 194 10.14 -3.16 -12.42
N LEU A 195 10.50 -2.46 -13.50
CA LEU A 195 11.88 -2.06 -13.77
C LEU A 195 12.49 -1.22 -12.65
N LEU A 196 11.73 -0.28 -12.07
CA LEU A 196 12.21 0.53 -10.95
C LEU A 196 12.60 -0.33 -9.74
N LYS A 197 11.71 -1.23 -9.30
CA LYS A 197 11.95 -2.13 -8.16
C LYS A 197 13.19 -2.99 -8.39
N PHE A 198 13.28 -3.61 -9.57
CA PHE A 198 14.44 -4.40 -9.95
C PHE A 198 15.75 -3.60 -9.87
N CYS A 199 15.74 -2.35 -10.34
CA CYS A 199 16.90 -1.47 -10.26
C CYS A 199 17.27 -1.17 -8.80
N GLU A 200 16.32 -0.87 -7.93
CA GLU A 200 16.56 -0.61 -6.50
C GLU A 200 17.17 -1.81 -5.77
N ASP A 201 16.60 -3.00 -5.99
CA ASP A 201 17.07 -4.26 -5.41
C ASP A 201 18.50 -4.61 -5.85
N ASN A 202 18.93 -4.09 -7.00
CA ASN A 202 20.29 -4.27 -7.55
C ASN A 202 21.20 -3.05 -7.31
N GLY A 203 20.82 -2.11 -6.45
CA GLY A 203 21.61 -0.93 -6.10
C GLY A 203 21.76 0.10 -7.23
N ILE A 204 20.90 0.04 -8.24
CA ILE A 204 20.84 1.01 -9.35
C ILE A 204 19.84 2.10 -8.97
N PHE A 205 20.37 3.25 -8.56
CA PHE A 205 19.53 4.38 -8.19
C PHE A 205 18.84 5.02 -9.40
N ILE A 206 17.51 5.13 -9.34
CA ILE A 206 16.71 5.91 -10.30
C ILE A 206 15.91 6.96 -9.51
N PRO A 207 16.04 8.27 -9.79
CA PRO A 207 15.30 9.31 -9.09
C PRO A 207 13.78 9.12 -9.17
N HIS A 208 13.06 9.22 -8.05
CA HIS A 208 11.60 9.15 -8.01
C HIS A 208 11.06 9.83 -6.75
N LEU A 209 9.80 10.29 -6.80
CA LEU A 209 9.08 10.92 -5.67
C LEU A 209 7.63 10.45 -5.51
N CYS A 210 7.04 9.82 -6.53
CA CYS A 210 5.67 9.34 -6.45
C CYS A 210 5.58 7.82 -6.24
N TYR A 211 6.66 7.09 -6.50
CA TYR A 211 6.72 5.65 -6.30
C TYR A 211 6.91 5.34 -4.82
N GLU A 212 6.21 4.34 -4.32
CA GLU A 212 6.33 3.79 -2.96
C GLU A 212 6.04 2.30 -3.09
N GLU A 213 6.75 1.44 -2.38
CA GLU A 213 6.66 -0.02 -2.58
C GLU A 213 5.23 -0.55 -2.31
N ASP A 214 4.59 -0.02 -1.27
CA ASP A 214 3.26 -0.43 -0.83
C ASP A 214 2.10 0.27 -1.57
N LEU A 215 2.39 1.10 -2.60
CA LEU A 215 1.37 1.85 -3.34
C LEU A 215 1.39 1.54 -4.84
N THR A 216 0.21 1.58 -5.44
CA THR A 216 0.06 1.45 -6.90
C THR A 216 0.83 2.54 -7.64
N SER A 217 1.57 2.16 -8.69
CA SER A 217 2.43 3.09 -9.44
C SER A 217 1.69 3.79 -10.58
N GLU A 218 1.65 5.13 -10.53
CA GLU A 218 0.97 5.95 -11.55
C GLU A 218 1.92 6.74 -12.45
N GLY A 219 3.22 6.78 -12.12
CA GLY A 219 4.21 7.54 -12.89
C GLY A 219 4.01 9.05 -12.89
N ALA A 220 3.35 9.61 -11.86
CA ALA A 220 2.97 11.03 -11.78
C ALA A 220 4.17 12.00 -11.81
N CYS A 221 5.24 11.74 -11.05
CA CYS A 221 6.35 12.70 -10.91
C CYS A 221 7.32 12.75 -12.11
N ARG A 222 7.29 11.76 -13.01
CA ARG A 222 8.18 11.65 -14.20
C ARG A 222 9.69 11.66 -13.94
N LEU A 223 10.17 11.61 -12.69
CA LEU A 223 11.60 11.58 -12.39
C LEU A 223 12.28 10.26 -12.78
N CYS A 224 11.52 9.16 -12.73
CA CYS A 224 11.99 7.80 -13.01
C CYS A 224 12.06 7.47 -14.51
N LEU A 225 12.12 8.50 -15.36
CA LEU A 225 12.28 8.32 -16.79
C LEU A 225 13.61 7.62 -17.11
N VAL A 226 13.54 6.65 -18.00
CA VAL A 226 14.67 5.88 -18.54
C VAL A 226 14.51 5.70 -20.04
N LYS A 227 15.61 5.37 -20.72
CA LYS A 227 15.59 5.00 -22.14
C LYS A 227 15.56 3.49 -22.26
N VAL A 228 14.59 2.97 -22.99
CA VAL A 228 14.51 1.55 -23.34
C VAL A 228 14.72 1.42 -24.84
N LYS A 229 15.66 0.58 -25.27
CA LYS A 229 15.96 0.39 -26.69
C LYS A 229 14.74 -0.16 -27.43
N GLY A 230 14.39 0.48 -28.54
CA GLY A 230 13.21 0.12 -29.35
C GLY A 230 11.95 0.89 -28.98
N GLU A 231 11.89 1.51 -27.79
CA GLU A 231 10.78 2.38 -27.41
C GLU A 231 10.88 3.77 -28.04
N ARG A 232 9.72 4.36 -28.34
CA ARG A 232 9.65 5.74 -28.83
C ARG A 232 9.66 6.70 -27.65
N GLY A 233 10.84 7.18 -27.28
CA GLY A 233 11.04 8.21 -26.25
C GLY A 233 11.35 7.64 -24.86
N LEU A 234 11.10 8.43 -23.83
CA LEU A 234 11.41 8.09 -22.43
C LEU A 234 10.21 7.45 -21.74
N VAL A 235 10.44 6.33 -21.06
CA VAL A 235 9.39 5.60 -20.34
C VAL A 235 9.62 5.65 -18.83
N PRO A 236 8.56 5.69 -18.01
CA PRO A 236 8.70 5.66 -16.55
C PRO A 236 9.08 4.25 -16.06
N SER A 237 10.20 4.09 -15.38
CA SER A 237 10.60 2.77 -14.87
C SER A 237 9.64 2.21 -13.82
N CYS A 238 8.90 3.05 -13.09
CA CYS A 238 7.92 2.60 -12.09
C CYS A 238 6.67 1.93 -12.68
N CYS A 239 6.36 2.17 -13.96
CA CYS A 239 5.22 1.53 -14.65
C CYS A 239 5.69 0.55 -15.74
N THR A 240 6.99 0.50 -16.03
CA THR A 240 7.54 -0.36 -17.08
C THR A 240 7.82 -1.75 -16.51
N LYS A 241 7.37 -2.78 -17.22
CA LYS A 241 7.61 -4.18 -16.85
C LYS A 241 8.81 -4.73 -17.62
N ILE A 242 9.61 -5.55 -16.94
CA ILE A 242 10.75 -6.21 -17.54
C ILE A 242 10.30 -7.27 -18.56
N THR A 243 10.92 -7.24 -19.73
CA THR A 243 10.70 -8.20 -20.83
C THR A 243 12.03 -8.77 -21.31
N LYS A 244 11.97 -9.92 -21.99
CA LYS A 244 13.17 -10.57 -22.54
C LYS A 244 14.00 -9.69 -23.46
N GLY A 245 15.31 -9.63 -23.21
CA GLY A 245 16.25 -8.88 -24.04
C GLY A 245 16.14 -7.37 -23.91
N MET A 246 15.46 -6.87 -22.88
CA MET A 246 15.33 -5.43 -22.63
C MET A 246 16.71 -4.80 -22.40
N GLU A 247 16.99 -3.71 -23.13
CA GLU A 247 18.19 -2.88 -22.96
C GLU A 247 17.78 -1.50 -22.45
N VAL A 248 18.31 -1.10 -21.28
CA VAL A 248 17.91 0.11 -20.56
C VAL A 248 19.13 0.99 -20.27
N ILE A 249 18.98 2.29 -20.48
CA ILE A 249 19.89 3.32 -19.97
C ILE A 249 19.15 4.08 -18.88
N THR A 250 19.67 4.05 -17.65
CA THR A 250 19.05 4.71 -16.49
C THR A 250 19.66 6.07 -16.19
N GLU A 251 20.82 6.38 -16.76
CA GLU A 251 21.52 7.64 -16.56
C GLU A 251 22.31 8.04 -17.80
N ASP A 252 22.08 9.27 -18.27
CA ASP A 252 22.88 9.98 -19.26
C ASP A 252 22.57 11.49 -19.18
N ASP A 253 23.26 12.30 -19.98
CA ASP A 253 23.12 13.75 -19.98
C ASP A 253 21.71 14.23 -20.34
N GLU A 254 21.03 13.53 -21.26
CA GLU A 254 19.68 13.87 -21.69
C GLU A 254 18.66 13.58 -20.58
N LEU A 255 18.73 12.39 -19.97
CA LEU A 255 17.90 12.01 -18.83
C LEU A 255 18.10 12.97 -17.66
N ASN A 256 19.35 13.33 -17.37
CA ASN A 256 19.68 14.25 -16.29
C ASN A 256 19.21 15.68 -16.60
N HIS A 257 19.22 16.10 -17.86
CA HIS A 257 18.61 17.36 -18.28
C HIS A 257 17.09 17.36 -18.02
N TYR A 258 16.35 16.34 -18.45
CA TYR A 258 14.91 16.25 -18.20
C TYR A 258 14.58 16.20 -16.71
N ARG A 259 15.36 15.45 -15.91
CA ARG A 259 15.18 15.39 -14.45
C ARG A 259 15.36 16.74 -13.79
N LYS A 260 16.35 17.53 -14.21
CA LYS A 260 16.53 18.92 -13.74
C LYS A 260 15.33 19.78 -14.06
N VAL A 261 14.87 19.78 -15.31
CA VAL A 261 13.68 20.54 -15.74
C VAL A 261 12.43 20.14 -14.95
N ILE A 262 12.23 18.84 -14.72
CA ILE A 262 11.11 18.34 -13.93
C ILE A 262 11.21 18.86 -12.48
N LEU A 263 12.38 18.76 -11.84
CA LEU A 263 12.57 19.26 -10.48
C LEU A 263 12.35 20.78 -10.39
N GLU A 264 12.82 21.56 -11.36
CA GLU A 264 12.58 23.01 -11.43
C GLU A 264 11.08 23.34 -11.54
N LEU A 265 10.31 22.58 -12.32
CA LEU A 265 8.85 22.70 -12.41
C LEU A 265 8.15 22.28 -11.11
N LEU A 266 8.64 21.23 -10.44
CA LEU A 266 8.11 20.83 -9.13
C LEU A 266 8.35 21.93 -8.07
N LEU A 267 9.51 22.59 -8.14
CA LEU A 267 9.86 23.72 -7.28
C LEU A 267 9.04 24.97 -7.57
N SER A 268 8.51 25.16 -8.78
CA SER A 268 7.69 26.33 -9.12
C SER A 268 6.25 26.23 -8.62
N ARG A 269 5.82 25.09 -8.05
CA ARG A 269 4.45 24.88 -7.58
C ARG A 269 4.08 25.63 -6.29
N GLY A 270 5.06 26.21 -5.61
CA GLY A 270 4.85 26.99 -4.40
C GLY A 270 6.16 27.24 -3.65
N GLU A 271 6.04 27.69 -2.41
CA GLU A 271 7.19 28.08 -1.59
C GLU A 271 7.89 26.86 -0.96
N HIS A 272 8.86 26.30 -1.68
CA HIS A 272 9.80 25.30 -1.15
C HIS A 272 10.96 25.94 -0.39
N ASN A 273 10.67 26.87 0.52
CA ASN A 273 11.70 27.51 1.34
C ASN A 273 12.14 26.57 2.47
N CYS A 274 13.15 25.75 2.19
CA CYS A 274 13.65 24.73 3.12
C CYS A 274 14.21 25.30 4.43
N LEU A 275 14.55 26.60 4.51
CA LEU A 275 15.07 27.25 5.73
C LEU A 275 13.97 27.49 6.78
N TYR A 276 12.74 27.78 6.33
CA TYR A 276 11.58 28.02 7.19
C TYR A 276 10.57 26.87 7.18
N CYS A 277 10.73 25.89 6.30
CA CYS A 277 10.13 24.59 6.49
C CYS A 277 10.64 24.10 7.85
N SER A 278 9.74 24.08 8.84
CA SER A 278 10.05 23.90 10.25
C SER A 278 11.28 23.03 10.44
N LYS A 279 12.34 23.58 11.05
CA LYS A 279 13.39 22.80 11.69
C LYS A 279 12.73 21.58 12.32
N GLY A 280 12.98 20.40 11.73
CA GLY A 280 12.47 19.09 12.16
C GLY A 280 11.03 19.07 12.69
N ASN A 281 10.06 18.66 11.87
CA ASN A 281 8.98 17.80 12.38
C ASN A 281 8.46 16.90 11.26
N PRO A 282 8.00 15.69 11.57
CA PRO A 282 8.69 14.43 11.30
C PRO A 282 8.39 13.92 9.89
N CYS A 283 8.88 14.61 8.86
CA CYS A 283 9.85 13.89 8.04
C CYS A 283 11.07 13.79 8.96
N ILE A 284 11.53 12.58 9.31
CA ILE A 284 12.74 12.37 10.13
C ILE A 284 13.77 13.45 9.76
N ALA A 285 14.23 14.23 10.73
CA ALA A 285 15.10 15.39 10.52
C ALA A 285 16.07 15.19 9.33
N GLY A 286 15.83 15.85 8.20
CA GLY A 286 16.66 15.74 6.99
C GLY A 286 16.26 14.70 5.93
N SER A 287 15.03 14.15 5.95
CA SER A 287 14.55 13.12 5.00
C SER A 287 13.62 13.61 3.87
N CYS A 288 13.66 14.90 3.51
CA CYS A 288 12.83 15.40 2.41
C CYS A 288 13.37 14.89 1.06
N GLU A 289 12.71 13.89 0.47
CA GLU A 289 13.13 13.27 -0.79
C GLU A 289 13.29 14.31 -1.91
N LEU A 290 12.39 15.30 -2.00
CA LEU A 290 12.50 16.38 -2.99
C LEU A 290 13.78 17.20 -2.79
N GLN A 291 14.11 17.55 -1.54
CA GLN A 291 15.30 18.32 -1.21
C GLN A 291 16.57 17.55 -1.57
N ASP A 292 16.61 16.24 -1.31
CA ASP A 292 17.75 15.39 -1.63
C ASP A 292 17.99 15.32 -3.14
N LEU A 293 16.93 15.23 -3.94
CA LEU A 293 17.04 15.26 -5.39
C LEU A 293 17.49 16.64 -5.89
N VAL A 294 16.93 17.74 -5.38
CA VAL A 294 17.35 19.12 -5.73
C VAL A 294 18.84 19.33 -5.47
N ARG A 295 19.33 18.89 -4.31
CA ARG A 295 20.76 18.92 -3.95
C ARG A 295 21.60 18.04 -4.88
N LYS A 296 21.15 16.81 -5.14
CA LYS A 296 21.84 15.85 -6.02
C LYS A 296 22.02 16.41 -7.44
N PHE A 297 21.02 17.12 -7.96
CA PHE A 297 21.07 17.71 -9.30
C PHE A 297 21.67 19.13 -9.33
N GLY A 298 22.04 19.69 -8.17
CA GLY A 298 22.68 21.00 -8.06
C GLY A 298 21.78 22.16 -8.49
N ILE A 299 20.48 22.09 -8.18
CA ILE A 299 19.51 23.13 -8.55
C ILE A 299 19.49 24.18 -7.43
N GLU A 300 19.89 25.41 -7.77
CA GLU A 300 19.94 26.53 -6.82
C GLU A 300 18.65 27.36 -6.81
N SER A 301 17.99 27.48 -7.97
CA SER A 301 16.75 28.22 -8.15
C SER A 301 15.96 27.65 -9.34
N THR A 302 14.68 28.01 -9.42
CA THR A 302 13.81 27.67 -10.56
C THR A 302 13.68 28.87 -11.49
N PRO A 303 13.83 28.70 -12.82
CA PRO A 303 13.60 29.78 -13.78
C PRO A 303 12.10 30.04 -14.04
N TYR A 304 11.22 29.21 -13.50
CA TYR A 304 9.78 29.30 -13.68
C TYR A 304 9.13 30.19 -12.62
N GLU A 305 8.02 30.83 -12.99
CA GLU A 305 7.22 31.63 -12.05
C GLU A 305 6.64 30.73 -10.95
N ILE A 306 6.84 31.15 -9.70
CA ILE A 306 6.33 30.43 -8.53
C ILE A 306 4.84 30.72 -8.40
N GLU A 307 4.03 29.68 -8.24
CA GLU A 307 2.59 29.82 -8.02
C GLU A 307 2.28 30.66 -6.77
N GLU A 308 1.23 31.48 -6.86
CA GLU A 308 0.72 32.26 -5.74
C GLU A 308 0.42 31.38 -4.50
N PRO A 309 0.79 31.84 -3.29
CA PRO A 309 0.56 31.09 -2.06
C PRO A 309 -0.92 30.76 -1.84
N LYS A 310 -1.18 29.49 -1.55
CA LYS A 310 -2.48 28.92 -1.23
C LYS A 310 -2.68 28.84 0.29
N LYS A 311 -3.95 28.87 0.72
CA LYS A 311 -4.33 28.75 2.14
C LYS A 311 -3.85 27.40 2.71
N VAL A 312 -3.15 27.46 3.83
CA VAL A 312 -2.75 26.29 4.62
C VAL A 312 -3.93 25.81 5.46
N ASP A 313 -4.22 24.52 5.41
CA ASP A 313 -5.24 23.88 6.23
C ASP A 313 -4.61 23.41 7.56
N LYS A 314 -5.07 24.03 8.67
CA LYS A 314 -4.71 23.69 10.05
C LYS A 314 -5.92 23.19 10.85
N SER A 315 -7.03 22.88 10.18
CA SER A 315 -8.32 22.55 10.82
C SER A 315 -8.27 21.25 11.62
N SER A 316 -7.56 20.23 11.11
CA SER A 316 -7.42 18.95 11.81
C SER A 316 -6.64 19.13 13.12
N PRO A 317 -7.06 18.46 14.21
CA PRO A 317 -6.34 18.53 15.48
C PRO A 317 -4.97 17.84 15.44
N MET A 318 -4.75 16.83 14.57
CA MET A 318 -3.49 16.06 14.56
C MET A 318 -2.63 16.25 13.31
N LEU A 319 -3.13 16.89 12.25
CA LEU A 319 -2.34 17.12 11.04
C LEU A 319 -2.50 18.53 10.49
N LYS A 320 -1.54 18.92 9.66
CA LYS A 320 -1.50 20.18 8.92
C LYS A 320 -1.26 19.85 7.45
N TYR A 321 -2.02 20.49 6.56
CA TYR A 321 -1.80 20.42 5.13
C TYR A 321 -1.40 21.79 4.57
N ASP A 322 -0.19 21.84 4.02
CA ASP A 322 0.39 22.98 3.34
C ASP A 322 0.45 22.70 1.83
N PRO A 323 -0.53 23.16 1.04
CA PRO A 323 -0.56 22.94 -0.40
C PRO A 323 0.62 23.60 -1.14
N ASN A 324 1.31 24.57 -0.54
CA ASN A 324 2.45 25.26 -1.14
C ASN A 324 3.71 24.39 -1.22
N LYS A 325 3.76 23.30 -0.44
CA LYS A 325 4.84 22.30 -0.47
C LYS A 325 4.46 21.07 -1.28
N CYS A 326 3.23 21.01 -1.78
CA CYS A 326 2.71 19.83 -2.46
C CYS A 326 3.18 19.78 -3.92
N ILE A 327 3.82 18.68 -4.29
CA ILE A 327 4.26 18.40 -5.67
C ILE A 327 3.22 17.61 -6.49
N LEU A 328 2.02 17.41 -5.95
CA LEU A 328 0.94 16.62 -6.56
C LEU A 328 1.35 15.19 -6.97
N CYS A 329 2.19 14.52 -6.17
CA CYS A 329 2.64 13.15 -6.46
C CYS A 329 1.56 12.07 -6.26
N GLY A 330 0.45 12.42 -5.60
CA GLY A 330 -0.66 11.51 -5.33
C GLY A 330 -0.40 10.43 -4.28
N ARG A 331 0.81 10.34 -3.68
CA ARG A 331 1.12 9.33 -2.65
C ARG A 331 0.13 9.40 -1.48
N CYS A 332 -0.24 10.60 -1.03
CA CYS A 332 -1.20 10.78 0.05
C CYS A 332 -2.61 10.28 -0.29
N ILE A 333 -3.06 10.47 -1.54
CA ILE A 333 -4.36 10.00 -2.03
C ILE A 333 -4.36 8.48 -2.06
N ARG A 334 -3.34 7.89 -2.70
CA ARG A 334 -3.16 6.43 -2.77
C ARG A 334 -2.99 5.81 -1.38
N ALA A 335 -2.25 6.41 -0.47
CA ALA A 335 -2.17 5.92 0.92
C ALA A 335 -3.51 6.02 1.65
N CYS A 336 -4.31 7.06 1.39
CA CYS A 336 -5.66 7.19 1.96
C CYS A 336 -6.62 6.12 1.42
N GLU A 337 -6.47 5.70 0.16
CA GLU A 337 -7.31 4.70 -0.51
C GLU A 337 -6.83 3.26 -0.30
N GLU A 338 -5.54 2.98 -0.53
CA GLU A 338 -4.98 1.63 -0.58
C GLU A 338 -4.52 1.12 0.80
N ILE A 339 -3.94 2.01 1.62
CA ILE A 339 -3.45 1.65 2.96
C ILE A 339 -4.53 1.84 4.01
N ALA A 340 -5.09 3.06 4.10
CA ALA A 340 -6.08 3.40 5.12
C ALA A 340 -7.53 3.03 4.72
N ALA A 341 -7.78 2.79 3.42
CA ALA A 341 -9.09 2.45 2.87
C ALA A 341 -10.22 3.39 3.35
N GLN A 342 -9.90 4.69 3.37
CA GLN A 342 -10.84 5.77 3.66
C GLN A 342 -11.29 6.48 2.40
N ASN A 343 -10.41 6.58 1.38
CA ASN A 343 -10.66 7.29 0.12
C ASN A 343 -11.20 8.72 0.33
N ASN A 344 -10.64 9.44 1.30
CA ASN A 344 -11.10 10.78 1.68
C ASN A 344 -10.35 11.91 0.98
N LEU A 345 -9.18 11.61 0.38
CA LEU A 345 -8.36 12.56 -0.35
C LEU A 345 -8.52 12.38 -1.86
N GLY A 346 -8.48 13.47 -2.61
CA GLY A 346 -8.50 13.42 -4.07
C GLY A 346 -7.93 14.68 -4.70
N PHE A 347 -7.67 14.62 -6.01
CA PHE A 347 -7.35 15.81 -6.79
C PHE A 347 -8.62 16.54 -7.20
N ILE A 348 -8.63 17.86 -7.02
CA ILE A 348 -9.68 18.74 -7.53
C ILE A 348 -9.07 19.77 -8.49
N ASN A 349 -9.93 20.48 -9.23
CA ASN A 349 -9.55 21.41 -10.30
C ASN A 349 -8.80 20.71 -11.45
N ARG A 350 -8.17 21.50 -12.33
CA ARG A 350 -7.43 21.03 -13.51
C ARG A 350 -6.21 21.90 -13.79
N GLY A 351 -5.21 21.33 -14.47
CA GLY A 351 -4.00 22.04 -14.90
C GLY A 351 -3.20 22.59 -13.71
N SER A 352 -2.69 23.81 -13.84
CA SER A 352 -1.95 24.50 -12.76
C SER A 352 -2.80 24.76 -11.51
N LYS A 353 -4.14 24.74 -11.60
CA LYS A 353 -5.02 24.96 -10.44
C LYS A 353 -5.28 23.70 -9.60
N THR A 354 -4.71 22.57 -10.00
CA THR A 354 -4.91 21.28 -9.33
C THR A 354 -4.36 21.31 -7.90
N VAL A 355 -5.15 20.85 -6.93
CA VAL A 355 -4.76 20.71 -5.52
C VAL A 355 -5.28 19.40 -4.95
N VAL A 356 -4.64 18.89 -3.90
CA VAL A 356 -5.19 17.80 -3.09
C VAL A 356 -6.22 18.39 -2.15
N ALA A 357 -7.38 17.75 -2.03
CA ALA A 357 -8.43 18.19 -1.12
C ALA A 357 -9.07 17.00 -0.41
N ALA A 358 -9.59 17.24 0.79
CA ALA A 358 -10.36 16.27 1.57
C ALA A 358 -11.87 16.39 1.25
N GLY A 359 -12.60 15.27 1.33
CA GLY A 359 -14.07 15.24 1.42
C GLY A 359 -14.85 16.13 0.42
N ALA A 360 -14.46 16.12 -0.86
CA ALA A 360 -15.03 16.97 -1.93
C ALA A 360 -14.81 18.48 -1.71
N ASN A 361 -13.54 18.89 -1.51
CA ASN A 361 -13.11 20.28 -1.31
C ASN A 361 -13.54 20.90 0.03
N LYS A 362 -13.48 20.09 1.10
CA LYS A 362 -13.65 20.53 2.48
C LYS A 362 -12.30 20.61 3.18
N GLU A 363 -12.27 21.33 4.30
CA GLU A 363 -11.17 21.26 5.26
C GLU A 363 -11.13 19.88 5.92
N PHE A 364 -9.97 19.48 6.46
CA PHE A 364 -9.78 18.14 7.01
C PHE A 364 -10.75 17.81 8.16
N ASP A 365 -11.07 18.77 9.03
CA ASP A 365 -12.02 18.60 10.15
C ASP A 365 -13.49 18.44 9.71
N GLN A 366 -13.83 18.95 8.53
CA GLN A 366 -15.16 18.90 7.92
C GLN A 366 -15.33 17.69 6.98
N SER A 367 -14.27 16.90 6.80
CA SER A 367 -14.24 15.73 5.94
C SER A 367 -14.48 14.43 6.73
N ALA A 368 -14.57 13.29 6.04
CA ALA A 368 -14.66 11.97 6.68
C ALA A 368 -13.28 11.46 7.18
N CYS A 369 -12.29 12.35 7.33
CA CYS A 369 -10.94 11.99 7.75
C CYS A 369 -10.95 11.45 9.19
N VAL A 370 -10.59 10.19 9.36
CA VAL A 370 -10.38 9.57 10.69
C VAL A 370 -8.98 9.84 11.26
N THR A 371 -8.16 10.65 10.58
CA THR A 371 -6.83 11.07 11.05
C THR A 371 -5.88 9.89 11.35
N CYS A 372 -5.87 8.89 10.46
CA CYS A 372 -4.99 7.71 10.55
C CYS A 372 -3.51 7.98 10.23
N LEU A 373 -3.16 9.20 9.79
CA LEU A 373 -1.81 9.64 9.44
C LEU A 373 -1.12 8.88 8.28
N ALA A 374 -1.77 7.94 7.61
CA ALA A 374 -1.19 7.24 6.44
C ALA A 374 -0.69 8.21 5.35
N CYS A 375 -1.41 9.31 5.12
CA CYS A 375 -1.02 10.35 4.18
C CYS A 375 0.19 11.19 4.62
N VAL A 376 0.44 11.30 5.93
CA VAL A 376 1.61 11.98 6.49
C VAL A 376 2.86 11.15 6.21
N PHE A 377 2.82 9.86 6.54
CA PHE A 377 3.96 8.95 6.35
C PHE A 377 4.30 8.72 4.87
N ALA A 378 3.32 8.77 3.98
CA ALA A 378 3.53 8.61 2.55
C ALA A 378 4.02 9.88 1.83
N CYS A 379 4.07 11.04 2.49
CA CYS A 379 4.37 12.31 1.83
C CYS A 379 5.89 12.46 1.58
N PRO A 380 6.37 12.60 0.32
CA PRO A 380 7.80 12.73 -0.02
C PRO A 380 8.38 14.12 0.27
N THR A 381 7.56 14.99 0.85
CA THR A 381 7.84 16.41 1.12
C THR A 381 7.25 16.76 2.49
N GLY A 382 7.21 18.04 2.86
CA GLY A 382 6.49 18.51 4.05
C GLY A 382 5.07 19.03 3.79
N ALA A 383 4.38 18.56 2.74
CA ALA A 383 3.06 19.06 2.38
C ALA A 383 1.97 18.63 3.39
N ILE A 384 1.95 17.37 3.83
CA ILE A 384 1.07 16.92 4.91
C ILE A 384 1.96 16.47 6.07
N THR A 385 1.81 17.11 7.22
CA THR A 385 2.63 16.85 8.41
C THR A 385 1.76 16.61 9.64
N GLU A 386 2.24 15.79 10.57
CA GLU A 386 1.66 15.71 11.90
C GLU A 386 1.80 17.04 12.65
N LYS A 387 0.79 17.41 13.44
CA LYS A 387 0.90 18.43 14.49
C LYS A 387 1.51 17.76 15.71
N ILE A 388 2.80 18.01 15.99
CA ILE A 388 3.39 17.52 17.24
C ILE A 388 2.81 18.33 18.40
N THR A 389 1.94 17.68 19.16
CA THR A 389 1.48 18.16 20.46
C THR A 389 2.34 17.54 21.56
N HIS A 390 3.13 18.35 22.26
CA HIS A 390 3.84 17.89 23.46
C HIS A 390 2.90 17.90 24.67
N TYR A 391 2.82 16.78 25.39
CA TYR A 391 2.10 16.69 26.66
C TYR A 391 2.92 17.37 27.77
N SER A 392 2.49 18.55 28.23
CA SER A 392 3.13 19.24 29.37
C SER A 392 2.43 19.02 30.72
N GLY A 393 1.45 18.11 30.79
CA GLY A 393 0.67 17.88 32.00
C GLY A 393 -0.43 18.93 32.21
N ASP A 394 -1.59 18.41 32.59
CA ASP A 394 -2.81 19.04 33.12
C ASP A 394 -3.66 19.98 32.27
N ASN A 395 -3.21 20.54 31.13
CA ASN A 395 -4.11 21.26 30.21
C ASN A 395 -3.71 21.12 28.73
N TRP A 396 -4.72 20.97 27.86
CA TRP A 396 -4.56 20.96 26.41
C TRP A 396 -4.39 22.39 25.88
N GLU A 397 -3.19 22.95 26.00
CA GLU A 397 -2.85 24.24 25.38
C GLU A 397 -1.96 24.03 24.15
N GLU A 398 -2.45 24.41 22.96
CA GLU A 398 -1.64 24.49 21.75
C GLU A 398 -0.53 25.53 21.95
N THR A 399 0.70 25.10 22.18
CA THR A 399 1.87 25.99 22.15
C THR A 399 2.73 25.68 20.92
N GLU A 400 2.86 26.63 19.98
CA GLU A 400 3.86 26.56 18.90
C GLU A 400 5.25 26.71 19.52
N ILE A 401 5.91 25.60 19.83
CA ILE A 401 7.29 25.59 20.33
C ILE A 401 8.24 25.34 19.16
N ARG A 402 9.10 26.32 18.86
CA ARG A 402 10.27 26.12 17.99
C ARG A 402 11.32 25.32 18.77
N GLN A 403 11.55 24.06 18.38
CA GLN A 403 12.70 23.31 18.89
C GLN A 403 14.00 23.88 18.30
N SER A 404 14.96 24.16 19.20
CA SER A 404 16.23 24.83 18.95
C SER A 404 17.18 24.04 18.08
#